data_AF-A0A9P6B9F8-F1
#
_entry.id   AF-A0A9P6B9F8-F1
#
_cell.length_a   1.000
_cell.length_b   1.000
_cell.length_c   1.000
_cell.angle_alpha   90.00
_cell.angle_beta   90.00
_cell.angle_gamma   90.00
#
_symmetry.space_group_name_H-M   'P 1'
#
loop_
_entity.id
_entity.type
_entity.pdbx_description
1 polymer ?
#
loop_
_entity_poly.entity_id
_entity_poly.type
_entity_poly.pdbx_seq_one_letter_code
_entity_poly.pdbx_strand_id
1 'polypeptide(L)'
;MATPHVIVNRVLSPERKKLAVKYDGLGNLTLAPFDPKNIPKDLQWLINPTTKTIVAPVLSPDQQAIPKDNFVTVTTPVVPQHWTFDEAALPFGGRVIKEVGGKGRVWGADADKELDSPIILEPKSNSFTQRWVLREV
;
A
#
# COMPACT_ATOMS: atom_id res chain seq x y z
N MET A 1 13.33 6.53 13.86
CA MET A 1 12.01 5.97 14.24
C MET A 1 11.19 5.80 12.97
N ALA A 2 10.42 4.74 12.82
CA ALA A 2 9.49 4.61 11.69
C ALA A 2 8.30 5.55 11.95
N THR A 3 7.96 6.37 10.95
CA THR A 3 6.84 7.31 11.08
C THR A 3 5.58 6.68 10.50
N PRO A 4 4.41 6.81 11.16
CA PRO A 4 3.15 6.36 10.60
C PRO A 4 2.79 7.17 9.35
N HIS A 5 2.35 6.45 8.32
CA HIS A 5 1.87 7.01 7.07
C HIS A 5 0.53 6.39 6.67
N VAL A 6 -0.29 7.13 5.94
CA VAL A 6 -1.38 6.54 5.14
C VAL A 6 -0.92 6.38 3.70
N ILE A 7 -1.21 5.22 3.12
CA ILE A 7 -0.96 4.91 1.71
C ILE A 7 -2.29 5.10 0.95
N VAL A 8 -2.44 6.21 0.24
CA VAL A 8 -3.69 6.60 -0.45
C VAL A 8 -3.54 6.37 -1.96
N ASN A 9 -4.48 5.67 -2.59
CA ASN A 9 -4.45 5.51 -4.05
C ASN A 9 -4.74 6.84 -4.75
N ARG A 10 -4.14 7.06 -5.93
CA ARG A 10 -4.41 8.25 -6.76
C ARG A 10 -5.78 8.21 -7.41
N VAL A 11 -6.38 7.04 -7.57
CA VAL A 11 -7.75 6.90 -8.09
C VAL A 11 -8.78 7.06 -6.97
N LEU A 12 -9.93 7.61 -7.33
CA LEU A 12 -11.11 7.59 -6.47
C LEU A 12 -11.92 6.33 -6.73
N SER A 13 -12.72 5.92 -5.76
CA SER A 13 -13.78 4.93 -5.97
C SER A 13 -14.81 5.43 -6.98
N PRO A 14 -15.68 4.54 -7.52
CA PRO A 14 -16.82 4.95 -8.35
C PRO A 14 -17.69 6.02 -7.67
N GLU A 15 -17.81 5.97 -6.35
CA GLU A 15 -18.53 6.94 -5.51
C GLU A 15 -17.74 8.23 -5.21
N ARG A 16 -16.59 8.44 -5.86
CA ARG A 16 -15.69 9.60 -5.70
C ARG A 16 -15.06 9.72 -4.30
N LYS A 17 -14.93 8.62 -3.56
CA LYS A 17 -14.22 8.59 -2.27
C LYS A 17 -12.73 8.35 -2.50
N LYS A 18 -11.89 8.96 -1.66
CA LYS A 18 -10.46 8.62 -1.61
C LYS A 18 -10.31 7.25 -0.97
N LEU A 19 -9.40 6.45 -1.51
CA LEU A 19 -9.16 5.09 -1.05
C LEU A 19 -7.77 4.98 -0.44
N ALA A 20 -7.68 4.41 0.75
CA ALA A 20 -6.42 4.08 1.42
C ALA A 20 -6.28 2.57 1.59
N VAL A 21 -5.02 2.13 1.73
CA VAL A 21 -4.71 0.75 2.08
C VAL A 21 -5.06 0.52 3.54
N LYS A 22 -5.92 -0.47 3.79
CA LYS A 22 -6.37 -0.93 5.09
C LYS A 22 -5.84 -2.31 5.39
N TYR A 23 -5.47 -2.54 6.64
CA TYR A 23 -5.23 -3.87 7.19
C TYR A 23 -6.47 -4.37 7.94
N ASP A 24 -6.94 -5.58 7.65
CA ASP A 24 -8.13 -6.12 8.31
C ASP A 24 -7.85 -6.79 9.68
N GLY A 25 -6.58 -6.92 10.07
CA GLY A 25 -6.17 -7.63 11.29
C GLY A 25 -6.06 -9.15 11.14
N LEU A 26 -6.41 -9.71 9.98
CA LEU A 26 -6.41 -11.14 9.67
C LEU A 26 -5.38 -11.52 8.59
N GLY A 27 -4.57 -10.57 8.15
CA GLY A 27 -3.52 -10.77 7.14
C GLY A 27 -3.84 -10.18 5.77
N ASN A 28 -5.02 -9.58 5.56
CA ASN A 28 -5.39 -9.03 4.25
C ASN A 28 -5.20 -7.52 4.16
N LEU A 29 -4.88 -7.05 2.95
CA LEU A 29 -4.82 -5.63 2.62
C LEU A 29 -5.92 -5.33 1.62
N THR A 30 -6.77 -4.37 1.97
CA THR A 30 -7.89 -3.95 1.13
C THR A 30 -7.94 -2.44 0.96
N LEU A 31 -8.78 -1.97 0.04
CA LEU A 31 -9.09 -0.55 -0.13
C LEU A 31 -10.22 -0.14 0.82
N ALA A 32 -10.03 0.97 1.55
CA ALA A 32 -11.05 1.53 2.42
C ALA A 32 -11.19 3.04 2.21
N PRO A 33 -12.36 3.63 2.55
CA PRO A 33 -12.53 5.08 2.49
C PRO A 33 -11.52 5.81 3.38
N PHE A 34 -10.94 6.88 2.85
CA PHE A 34 -9.98 7.72 3.57
C PHE A 34 -10.56 9.09 3.90
N ASP A 35 -10.60 9.40 5.20
CA ASP A 35 -10.86 10.75 5.73
C ASP A 35 -9.62 11.28 6.46
N PRO A 36 -8.97 12.37 5.98
CA PRO A 36 -7.80 12.92 6.64
C PRO A 36 -8.09 13.51 8.04
N LYS A 37 -9.35 13.72 8.42
CA LYS A 37 -9.72 14.23 9.76
C LYS A 37 -9.79 13.13 10.82
N ASN A 38 -9.92 11.87 10.40
CA ASN A 38 -10.03 10.73 11.29
C ASN A 38 -9.37 9.52 10.64
N ILE A 39 -8.11 9.29 10.99
CA ILE A 39 -7.28 8.22 10.42
C ILE A 39 -7.21 7.06 11.42
N PRO A 40 -8.04 6.01 11.29
CA PRO A 40 -7.99 4.87 12.19
C PRO A 40 -6.67 4.10 12.04
N LYS A 41 -6.27 3.38 13.10
CA LYS A 41 -4.95 2.72 13.20
C LYS A 41 -4.70 1.65 12.14
N ASP A 42 -5.75 1.02 11.63
CA ASP A 42 -5.72 0.04 10.55
C ASP A 42 -5.38 0.64 9.17
N LEU A 43 -5.41 1.97 9.03
CA LEU A 43 -4.92 2.72 7.85
C LEU A 43 -3.51 3.29 8.03
N GLN A 44 -2.88 3.13 9.20
CA GLN A 44 -1.60 3.76 9.56
C GLN A 44 -0.43 2.78 9.44
N TRP A 45 0.35 2.90 8.37
CA TRP A 45 1.48 2.03 8.03
C TRP A 45 2.80 2.58 8.53
N LEU A 46 3.65 1.73 9.11
CA LEU A 46 5.01 2.11 9.51
C LEU A 46 5.95 1.88 8.32
N ILE A 47 6.39 2.97 7.70
CA ILE A 47 7.33 2.91 6.57
C ILE A 47 8.73 3.17 7.10
N ASN A 48 9.64 2.20 6.94
CA ASN A 48 11.03 2.37 7.29
C ASN A 48 11.86 2.69 6.04
N PRO A 49 12.34 3.94 5.88
CA PRO A 49 13.09 4.35 4.69
C PRO A 49 14.47 3.71 4.59
N THR A 50 15.08 3.32 5.72
CA THR A 50 16.42 2.72 5.78
C THR A 50 16.37 1.25 5.35
N THR A 51 15.46 0.48 5.94
CA THR A 51 15.29 -0.94 5.61
C THR A 51 14.41 -1.15 4.39
N LYS A 52 13.78 -0.10 3.85
CA LYS A 52 12.83 -0.20 2.74
C LYS A 52 11.70 -1.19 3.03
N THR A 53 11.29 -1.35 4.28
CA THR A 53 10.20 -2.26 4.65
C THR A 53 8.90 -1.47 4.84
N ILE A 54 7.80 -2.06 4.42
CA ILE A 54 6.45 -1.61 4.79
C ILE A 54 6.00 -2.54 5.91
N VAL A 55 6.16 -2.08 7.13
CA VAL A 55 5.70 -2.80 8.31
C VAL A 55 4.20 -2.57 8.42
N ALA A 56 3.48 -3.66 8.73
CA ALA A 56 2.05 -3.65 9.00
C ALA A 56 1.69 -2.61 10.08
N PRO A 57 0.42 -2.21 10.19
CA PRO A 57 0.04 -1.02 10.94
C PRO A 57 0.44 -1.08 12.42
N VAL A 58 0.30 0.05 13.13
CA VAL A 58 0.53 0.20 14.60
C VAL A 58 -0.06 -0.96 15.44
N LEU A 59 -1.05 -1.69 14.91
CA LEU A 59 -1.69 -2.86 15.51
C LEU A 59 -0.83 -4.13 15.58
N SER A 60 0.17 -4.30 14.72
CA SER A 60 0.99 -5.52 14.61
C SER A 60 2.41 -5.21 14.09
N PRO A 61 3.25 -4.57 14.92
CA PRO A 61 4.55 -4.01 14.48
C PRO A 61 5.60 -5.06 14.10
N ASP A 62 5.35 -6.34 14.39
CA ASP A 62 6.17 -7.49 14.00
C ASP A 62 5.84 -8.03 12.60
N GLN A 63 4.70 -7.63 12.02
CA GLN A 63 4.24 -8.08 10.72
C GLN A 63 4.62 -7.12 9.60
N GLN A 64 4.77 -7.62 8.38
CA GLN A 64 5.14 -6.84 7.19
C GLN A 64 4.19 -7.14 6.05
N ALA A 65 4.00 -6.16 5.17
CA ALA A 65 3.38 -6.39 3.89
C ALA A 65 4.34 -7.21 3.01
N ILE A 66 3.88 -8.36 2.51
CA ILE A 66 4.63 -9.30 1.68
C ILE A 66 3.86 -9.67 0.42
N PRO A 67 4.56 -10.03 -0.67
CA PRO A 67 3.93 -10.65 -1.81
C PRO A 67 3.40 -12.05 -1.46
N LYS A 68 2.16 -12.35 -1.85
CA LYS A 68 1.59 -13.70 -1.82
C LYS A 68 0.77 -13.90 -3.09
N ASP A 69 1.26 -14.80 -3.96
CA ASP A 69 0.71 -15.01 -5.29
C ASP A 69 0.61 -13.69 -6.08
N ASN A 70 -0.62 -13.26 -6.41
CA ASN A 70 -0.93 -12.01 -7.11
C ASN A 70 -1.45 -10.90 -6.18
N PHE A 71 -1.27 -11.06 -4.87
CA PHE A 71 -1.78 -10.13 -3.87
C PHE A 71 -0.67 -9.69 -2.92
N VAL A 72 -0.98 -8.64 -2.15
CA VAL A 72 -0.19 -8.24 -1.00
C VAL A 72 -0.92 -8.67 0.27
N THR A 73 -0.22 -9.37 1.15
CA THR A 73 -0.74 -9.80 2.46
C THR A 73 0.16 -9.30 3.58
N VAL A 74 -0.35 -9.25 4.79
CA VAL A 74 0.43 -8.98 5.99
C VAL A 74 0.67 -10.27 6.75
N THR A 75 1.93 -10.53 7.12
CA THR A 75 2.30 -11.65 8.00
C THR A 75 3.61 -11.34 8.71
N THR A 76 3.99 -12.15 9.70
CA THR A 76 5.34 -12.14 10.28
C THR A 76 6.29 -12.86 9.30
N PRO A 77 7.17 -12.15 8.59
CA PRO A 77 7.96 -12.79 7.56
C PRO A 77 9.15 -13.55 8.16
N VAL A 78 9.49 -14.71 7.58
CA VAL A 78 10.72 -15.45 7.94
C VAL A 78 11.97 -14.67 7.54
N VAL A 79 11.90 -13.95 6.42
CA VAL A 79 12.92 -13.03 5.93
C VAL A 79 12.25 -11.69 5.60
N PRO A 80 12.78 -10.54 6.07
CA PRO A 80 12.17 -9.24 5.82
C PRO A 80 11.90 -8.98 4.32
N GLN A 81 10.72 -8.49 4.00
CA GLN A 81 10.37 -8.12 2.64
C GLN A 81 10.61 -6.64 2.40
N HIS A 82 11.34 -6.35 1.33
CA HIS A 82 11.72 -4.99 0.97
C HIS A 82 10.89 -4.47 -0.22
N TRP A 83 10.53 -3.18 -0.15
CA TRP A 83 9.74 -2.42 -1.10
C TRP A 83 10.45 -1.09 -1.44
N THR A 84 10.55 -0.74 -2.72
CA THR A 84 10.97 0.61 -3.13
C THR A 84 9.77 1.49 -3.41
N PHE A 85 9.96 2.80 -3.24
CA PHE A 85 8.99 3.83 -3.57
C PHE A 85 9.56 4.71 -4.67
N ASP A 86 9.26 4.33 -5.91
CA ASP A 86 9.78 5.04 -7.07
C ASP A 86 8.81 6.17 -7.44
N GLU A 87 9.32 7.36 -7.76
CA GLU A 87 8.47 8.42 -8.27
C GLU A 87 7.87 8.03 -9.62
N ALA A 88 6.56 8.22 -9.78
CA ALA A 88 5.91 8.08 -11.06
C ALA A 88 6.30 9.24 -11.97
N ALA A 89 6.56 8.96 -13.25
CA ALA A 89 6.90 9.99 -14.23
C ALA A 89 5.81 11.07 -14.33
N LEU A 90 6.24 12.33 -14.49
CA LEU A 90 5.38 13.47 -14.77
C LEU A 90 4.60 13.26 -16.09
N PRO A 91 3.40 13.88 -16.26
CA PRO A 91 2.74 14.83 -15.36
C PRO A 91 1.96 14.19 -14.21
N PHE A 92 2.04 12.87 -14.06
CA PHE A 92 1.01 12.14 -13.33
C PHE A 92 1.26 11.95 -11.84
N GLY A 93 2.47 12.17 -11.34
CA GLY A 93 2.81 12.23 -9.91
C GLY A 93 2.46 10.99 -9.05
N GLY A 94 2.87 11.02 -7.79
CA GLY A 94 2.70 9.89 -6.86
C GLY A 94 3.89 8.93 -6.89
N ARG A 95 3.78 7.85 -6.12
CA ARG A 95 4.81 6.82 -5.94
C ARG A 95 4.29 5.47 -6.40
N VAL A 96 5.16 4.67 -6.99
CA VAL A 96 4.93 3.26 -7.31
C VAL A 96 5.63 2.43 -6.24
N ILE A 97 4.90 1.51 -5.61
CA ILE A 97 5.42 0.61 -4.58
C ILE A 97 5.86 -0.68 -5.27
N LYS A 98 7.16 -0.96 -5.28
CA LYS A 98 7.76 -2.04 -6.06
C LYS A 98 8.48 -3.04 -5.16
N GLU A 99 8.28 -4.33 -5.42
CA GLU A 99 9.00 -5.40 -4.73
C GLU A 99 10.51 -5.35 -5.07
N VAL A 100 11.38 -5.27 -4.06
CA VAL A 100 12.85 -5.35 -4.28
C VAL A 100 13.20 -6.78 -4.67
N GLY A 101 13.90 -6.94 -5.80
CA GLY A 101 14.22 -8.28 -6.34
C GLY A 101 13.02 -9.00 -6.98
N GLY A 102 11.81 -8.42 -6.91
CA GLY A 102 10.64 -8.93 -7.60
C GLY A 102 10.73 -8.73 -9.11
N LYS A 103 9.99 -9.55 -9.87
CA LYS A 103 9.92 -9.56 -11.35
C LYS A 103 9.26 -8.31 -11.96
N GLY A 104 9.51 -7.12 -11.41
CA GLY A 104 8.92 -5.86 -11.87
C GLY A 104 7.45 -5.66 -11.49
N ARG A 105 6.93 -6.43 -10.53
CA ARG A 105 5.56 -6.28 -10.02
C ARG A 105 5.46 -5.13 -9.03
N VAL A 106 4.31 -4.47 -9.05
CA VAL A 106 4.02 -3.28 -8.25
C VAL A 106 2.65 -3.41 -7.59
N TRP A 107 2.43 -2.67 -6.51
CA TRP A 107 1.11 -2.62 -5.87
C TRP A 107 0.13 -1.88 -6.77
N GLY A 108 -0.99 -2.53 -7.05
CA GLY A 108 -2.14 -1.97 -7.75
C GLY A 108 -3.38 -2.00 -6.87
N ALA A 109 -4.22 -0.98 -7.01
CA ALA A 109 -5.64 -1.12 -6.71
C ALA A 109 -6.29 -1.99 -7.80
N ASP A 110 -7.25 -2.82 -7.41
CA ASP A 110 -8.09 -3.54 -8.36
C ASP A 110 -8.78 -2.59 -9.36
N ALA A 111 -9.07 -3.08 -10.56
CA ALA A 111 -9.54 -2.27 -11.69
C ALA A 111 -10.87 -1.55 -11.38
N ASP A 112 -11.74 -2.23 -10.64
CA ASP A 112 -13.07 -1.75 -10.26
C ASP A 112 -13.00 -0.75 -9.09
N LYS A 113 -11.88 -0.69 -8.37
CA LYS A 113 -11.59 0.27 -7.28
C LYS A 113 -12.71 0.26 -6.23
N GLU A 114 -13.29 -0.91 -6.02
CA GLU A 114 -14.36 -1.08 -5.05
C GLU A 114 -13.79 -1.02 -3.63
N LEU A 115 -14.69 -0.73 -2.69
CA LEU A 115 -14.36 -0.86 -1.29
C LEU A 115 -14.09 -2.33 -0.99
N ASP A 116 -13.16 -2.58 -0.10
CA ASP A 116 -12.72 -3.91 0.32
C ASP A 116 -12.05 -4.75 -0.77
N SER A 117 -11.87 -4.22 -1.99
CA SER A 117 -11.03 -4.85 -3.01
C SER A 117 -9.61 -5.05 -2.50
N PRO A 118 -8.98 -6.21 -2.79
CA PRO A 118 -7.64 -6.51 -2.32
C PRO A 118 -6.58 -5.62 -3.02
N ILE A 119 -5.43 -5.48 -2.38
CA ILE A 119 -4.24 -4.93 -3.04
C ILE A 119 -3.58 -6.02 -3.89
N ILE A 120 -3.49 -5.75 -5.20
CA ILE A 120 -2.96 -6.71 -6.18
C ILE A 120 -1.49 -6.42 -6.50
N LEU A 121 -0.78 -7.46 -6.95
CA LEU A 121 0.56 -7.38 -7.52
C LEU A 121 0.48 -7.64 -9.02
N GLU A 122 0.82 -6.62 -9.79
CA GLU A 122 0.73 -6.67 -11.24
C GLU A 122 1.98 -6.06 -11.91
N PRO A 123 2.27 -6.39 -13.18
CA PRO A 123 3.35 -5.75 -13.91
C PRO A 123 3.18 -4.22 -13.94
N LYS A 124 4.29 -3.48 -13.80
CA LYS A 124 4.28 -2.02 -13.92
C LYS A 124 3.74 -1.60 -15.29
N SER A 125 2.61 -0.88 -15.31
CA SER A 125 1.92 -0.43 -16.52
C SER A 125 1.74 1.10 -16.58
N ASN A 126 2.27 1.84 -15.60
CA ASN A 126 2.03 3.28 -15.42
C ASN A 126 0.54 3.64 -15.25
N SER A 127 -0.33 2.68 -14.91
CA SER A 127 -1.72 2.94 -14.55
C SER A 127 -1.85 3.83 -13.31
N PHE A 128 -2.90 4.63 -13.23
CA PHE A 128 -3.21 5.39 -12.01
C PHE A 128 -3.54 4.49 -10.82
N THR A 129 -4.05 3.27 -11.06
CA THR A 129 -4.31 2.29 -9.99
C THR A 129 -3.02 1.83 -9.31
N GLN A 130 -1.87 1.96 -9.95
CA GLN A 130 -0.54 1.61 -9.42
C GLN A 130 0.16 2.78 -8.73
N ARG A 131 -0.52 3.92 -8.58
CA ARG A 131 0.07 5.16 -8.06
C ARG A 131 -0.51 5.49 -6.70
N TRP A 132 0.39 5.73 -5.77
CA TRP A 132 0.08 5.95 -4.36
C TRP A 132 0.60 7.29 -3.88
N VAL A 133 -0.09 7.89 -2.93
CA VAL A 133 0.33 9.07 -2.19
C VAL A 133 0.59 8.63 -0.77
N LEU A 134 1.82 8.81 -0.31
CA LEU A 134 2.18 8.62 1.09
C LEU A 134 1.93 9.94 1.83
N ARG A 135 1.20 9.87 2.94
CA ARG A 135 0.96 11.01 3.83
C ARG A 135 1.35 10.64 5.24
N GLU A 136 2.21 11.44 5.85
CA GLU A 136 2.49 11.34 7.28
C GLU A 136 1.21 11.62 8.09
N VAL A 137 1.06 10.94 9.23
CA VAL A 137 -0.10 11.03 10.14
C VAL A 137 0.23 11.91 11.33
#